data_AF-A0A2U1MLA3-F1
#
_entry.id   AF-A0A2U1MLA3-F1
#
_cell.length_a   1.000
_cell.length_b   1.000
_cell.length_c   1.000
_cell.angle_alpha   90.00
_cell.angle_beta   90.00
_cell.angle_gamma   90.00
#
_symmetry.space_group_name_H-M   'P 1'
#
loop_
_entity.id
_entity.type
_entity.pdbx_description
1 polymer ?
#
loop_
_entity_poly.entity_id
_entity_poly.type
_entity_poly.pdbx_seq_one_letter_code
_entity_poly.pdbx_strand_id
1 'polypeptide(L)'
;MNNPTAAVVTHVLHNKRDFPLVNGVEDLLVLSLGNGNGNGLVRKVVDKNGYCDSRFVFGVVCDGVSETVDQMMGNAFCWNHMDYVRIQANSCSKGGVGPTMEEALTERGVESLPFGGKRLLTETNGQRIENFVQRLVASGTSTTSLPPSPCKPPAVSQLVNGR
;
A
#
# COMPACT_ATOMS: atom_id res chain seq x y z
N MET A 1 -9.56 10.90 1.18
CA MET A 1 -8.14 10.77 0.78
C MET A 1 -8.03 9.54 -0.10
N ASN A 2 -7.52 9.66 -1.33
CA ASN A 2 -7.45 8.53 -2.27
C ASN A 2 -6.22 7.61 -2.01
N ASN A 3 -5.25 8.12 -1.25
CA ASN A 3 -4.12 7.37 -0.72
C ASN A 3 -3.89 7.74 0.75
N PRO A 4 -4.33 6.92 1.72
CA PRO A 4 -4.17 7.21 3.15
C PRO A 4 -2.78 6.85 3.70
N THR A 5 -1.86 6.32 2.88
CA THR A 5 -0.58 5.77 3.38
C THR A 5 0.26 6.78 4.17
N ALA A 6 0.37 8.03 3.71
CA ALA A 6 1.11 9.05 4.45
C ALA A 6 0.50 9.31 5.84
N ALA A 7 -0.83 9.30 5.97
CA ALA A 7 -1.49 9.48 7.26
C ALA A 7 -1.23 8.28 8.20
N VAL A 8 -1.23 7.06 7.68
CA VAL A 8 -0.93 5.86 8.48
C VAL A 8 0.52 5.88 8.96
N VAL A 9 1.48 6.15 8.06
CA VAL A 9 2.90 6.16 8.42
C VAL A 9 3.22 7.26 9.43
N THR A 10 2.68 8.46 9.22
CA THR A 10 2.85 9.55 10.20
C THR A 10 2.19 9.21 11.53
N HIS A 11 1.01 8.60 11.54
CA HIS A 11 0.36 8.15 12.77
C HIS A 11 1.23 7.13 13.54
N VAL A 12 1.76 6.11 12.87
CA VAL A 12 2.62 5.09 13.48
C VAL A 12 3.90 5.74 14.05
N LEU A 13 4.53 6.64 13.30
CA LEU A 13 5.77 7.30 13.74
C LEU A 13 5.57 8.22 14.95
N HIS A 14 4.43 8.92 15.03
CA HIS A 14 4.15 9.87 16.12
C HIS A 14 3.49 9.21 17.33
N ASN A 15 2.82 8.07 17.16
CA ASN A 15 2.19 7.34 18.25
C ASN A 15 3.19 6.42 18.96
N LYS A 16 4.08 7.03 19.76
CA LYS A 16 5.06 6.28 20.58
C LYS A 16 4.44 5.47 21.71
N ARG A 17 3.17 5.71 22.03
CA ARG A 17 2.43 4.91 23.03
C ARG A 17 2.19 3.50 22.51
N ASP A 18 1.71 3.39 21.27
CA ASP A 18 1.37 2.11 20.67
C ASP A 18 2.55 1.52 19.87
N PHE A 19 3.45 2.37 19.37
CA PHE A 19 4.62 1.98 18.57
C PHE A 19 5.92 2.56 19.15
N PRO A 20 6.38 2.10 20.34
CA PRO A 20 7.58 2.62 20.97
C PRO A 20 8.88 2.23 20.24
N LEU A 21 8.86 1.13 19.47
CA LEU A 21 10.04 0.58 18.81
C LEU A 21 10.31 1.20 17.43
N VAL A 22 9.33 1.86 16.83
CA VAL A 22 9.47 2.45 15.49
C VAL A 22 10.11 3.83 15.65
N ASN A 23 11.31 4.02 15.12
CA ASN A 23 12.02 5.31 15.17
C ASN A 23 11.95 6.07 13.84
N GLY A 24 11.94 5.33 12.73
CA GLY A 24 11.89 5.91 11.40
C GLY A 24 11.20 5.01 10.39
N VAL A 25 11.37 5.34 9.10
CA VAL A 25 10.78 4.58 7.98
C VAL A 25 11.50 3.26 7.73
N GLU A 26 12.75 3.15 8.19
CA GLU A 26 13.58 1.95 8.16
C GLU A 26 13.03 0.79 9.01
N ASP A 27 12.19 1.10 10.00
CA ASP A 27 11.56 0.11 10.88
C ASP A 27 10.17 -0.32 10.38
N LEU A 28 9.75 0.15 9.20
CA LEU A 28 8.40 -0.04 8.67
C LEU A 28 8.39 -0.88 7.40
N LEU A 29 7.40 -1.77 7.32
CA LEU A 29 7.00 -2.45 6.08
C LEU A 29 5.62 -1.94 5.69
N VAL A 30 5.50 -1.33 4.52
CA VAL A 30 4.29 -0.63 4.07
C VAL A 30 3.80 -1.20 2.74
N LEU A 31 2.67 -1.89 2.78
CA LEU A 31 1.91 -2.30 1.60
C LEU A 31 0.74 -1.33 1.39
N SER A 32 0.70 -0.69 0.22
CA SER A 32 -0.32 0.27 -0.15
C SER A 32 -1.11 -0.24 -1.34
N LEU A 33 -2.42 -0.39 -1.19
CA LEU A 33 -3.31 -0.92 -2.24
C LEU A 33 -4.17 0.22 -2.79
N GLY A 34 -4.09 0.45 -4.10
CA GLY A 34 -4.85 1.45 -4.82
C GLY A 34 -5.87 0.81 -5.76
N ASN A 35 -7.05 1.44 -5.90
CA ASN A 35 -8.16 0.93 -6.71
C ASN A 35 -8.00 1.13 -8.23
N GLY A 36 -6.75 1.15 -8.71
CA GLY A 36 -6.47 1.39 -10.11
C GLY A 36 -6.77 2.80 -10.59
N ASN A 37 -6.26 3.16 -11.75
CA ASN A 37 -6.71 4.37 -12.42
C ASN A 37 -7.71 3.97 -13.52
N GLY A 38 -8.98 4.35 -13.33
CA GLY A 38 -10.08 4.23 -14.28
C GLY A 38 -9.94 5.12 -15.53
N ASN A 39 -8.71 5.39 -15.97
CA ASN A 39 -8.37 6.29 -17.07
C ASN A 39 -8.86 5.84 -18.45
N GLY A 40 -9.59 4.73 -18.55
CA GLY A 40 -10.39 4.39 -19.73
C GLY A 40 -11.41 5.47 -20.11
N LEU A 41 -11.70 6.43 -19.22
CA LEU A 41 -12.63 7.55 -19.47
C LEU A 41 -11.97 8.85 -19.94
N VAL A 42 -10.63 8.96 -19.97
CA VAL A 42 -9.93 10.20 -20.40
C VAL A 42 -10.23 10.56 -21.86
N ARG A 43 -10.77 9.62 -22.66
CA ARG A 43 -11.08 9.85 -24.07
C ARG A 43 -12.32 10.72 -24.33
N LYS A 44 -13.12 11.11 -23.33
CA LYS A 44 -14.41 11.77 -23.63
C LYS A 44 -14.91 12.74 -22.54
N VAL A 45 -14.22 13.86 -22.28
CA VAL A 45 -14.72 14.81 -21.26
C VAL A 45 -14.74 16.29 -21.67
N VAL A 46 -14.25 16.65 -22.85
CA VAL A 46 -14.62 17.96 -23.41
C VAL A 46 -15.86 17.73 -24.25
N ASP A 47 -17.03 18.02 -23.68
CA ASP A 47 -18.23 18.20 -24.50
C ASP A 47 -17.93 19.30 -25.54
N LYS A 48 -18.53 19.23 -26.73
CA LYS A 48 -18.33 20.21 -27.80
C LYS A 48 -18.64 21.66 -27.35
N ASN A 49 -19.32 21.80 -26.21
CA ASN A 49 -19.70 23.05 -25.56
C ASN A 49 -18.69 23.58 -24.52
N GLY A 50 -17.55 22.92 -24.29
CA GLY A 50 -16.45 23.41 -23.44
C GLY A 50 -16.64 23.28 -21.92
N TYR A 51 -17.68 22.58 -21.46
CA TYR A 51 -17.90 22.35 -20.03
C TYR A 51 -17.14 21.12 -19.50
N CYS A 52 -16.35 21.30 -18.44
CA CYS A 52 -15.69 20.22 -17.71
C CYS A 52 -16.62 19.67 -16.62
N ASP A 53 -16.87 18.35 -16.62
CA ASP A 53 -17.61 17.70 -15.53
C ASP A 53 -16.80 17.82 -14.21
N SER A 54 -17.42 18.33 -13.15
CA SER A 54 -16.81 18.40 -11.82
C SER A 54 -16.36 17.03 -11.30
N ARG A 55 -17.02 15.93 -11.72
CA ARG A 55 -16.62 14.56 -11.36
C ARG A 55 -15.28 14.17 -11.98
N PHE A 56 -15.02 14.63 -13.20
CA PHE A 56 -13.75 14.39 -13.87
C PHE A 56 -12.61 15.16 -13.20
N VAL A 57 -12.84 16.44 -12.90
CA VAL A 57 -11.87 17.26 -12.15
C VAL A 57 -11.57 16.60 -10.79
N PHE A 58 -12.60 16.13 -10.10
CA PHE A 58 -12.43 15.41 -8.83
C PHE A 58 -11.61 14.12 -9.00
N GLY A 59 -11.88 13.32 -10.05
CA GLY A 59 -11.10 12.13 -10.37
C GLY A 59 -9.61 12.44 -10.59
N VAL A 60 -9.31 13.45 -11.41
CA VAL A 60 -7.93 13.91 -11.66
C VAL A 60 -7.25 14.37 -10.37
N VAL A 61 -7.94 15.14 -9.53
CA VAL A 61 -7.41 15.60 -8.24
C VAL A 61 -7.14 14.42 -7.32
N CYS A 62 -8.06 13.46 -7.22
CA CYS A 62 -7.88 12.26 -6.42
C CYS A 62 -6.71 11.40 -6.90
N ASP A 63 -6.52 11.27 -8.21
CA ASP A 63 -5.39 10.55 -8.79
C ASP A 63 -4.07 11.29 -8.54
N GLY A 64 -4.05 12.61 -8.74
CA GLY A 64 -2.87 13.44 -8.47
C GLY A 64 -2.45 13.40 -7.00
N VAL A 65 -3.40 13.40 -6.06
CA VAL A 65 -3.10 13.22 -4.62
C VAL A 65 -2.51 11.83 -4.38
N SER A 66 -3.08 10.78 -4.97
CA SER A 66 -2.55 9.43 -4.83
C SER A 66 -1.12 9.29 -5.34
N GLU A 67 -0.84 9.90 -6.49
CA GLU A 67 0.49 9.94 -7.12
C GLU A 67 1.51 10.68 -6.27
N THR A 68 1.12 11.84 -5.74
CA THR A 68 2.00 12.66 -4.91
C THR A 68 2.41 11.93 -3.64
N VAL A 69 1.45 11.23 -3.01
CA VAL A 69 1.74 10.40 -1.84
C VAL A 69 2.64 9.23 -2.22
N ASP A 70 2.38 8.55 -3.34
CA ASP A 70 3.22 7.43 -3.80
C ASP A 70 4.67 7.87 -4.07
N GLN A 71 4.86 9.03 -4.69
CA GLN A 71 6.19 9.60 -4.92
C GLN A 71 6.88 9.99 -3.61
N MET A 72 6.16 10.61 -2.67
CA MET A 72 6.70 10.95 -1.35
C MET A 72 7.15 9.69 -0.59
N MET A 73 6.35 8.62 -0.63
CA MET A 73 6.68 7.35 0.01
C MET A 73 7.84 6.64 -0.70
N GLY A 74 7.86 6.59 -2.04
CA GLY A 74 8.99 6.06 -2.80
C GLY A 74 10.30 6.79 -2.50
N ASN A 75 10.24 8.11 -2.32
CA ASN A 75 11.38 8.91 -1.88
C ASN A 75 11.80 8.56 -0.45
N ALA A 76 10.86 8.40 0.49
CA ALA A 76 11.17 8.06 1.88
C ALA A 76 11.83 6.68 2.01
N PHE A 77 11.38 5.71 1.20
CA PHE A 77 11.88 4.33 1.19
C PHE A 77 12.98 4.09 0.14
N CYS A 78 13.61 5.15 -0.40
CA CYS A 78 14.55 5.00 -1.52
C CYS A 78 15.77 4.12 -1.21
N TRP A 79 16.15 3.99 0.07
CA TRP A 79 17.29 3.14 0.48
C TRP A 79 16.89 1.67 0.61
N ASN A 80 15.59 1.38 0.75
CA ASN A 80 15.06 0.02 0.83
C ASN A 80 13.70 -0.04 0.10
N HIS A 81 13.77 0.06 -1.23
CA HIS A 81 12.61 0.15 -2.13
C HIS A 81 11.63 -1.04 -2.03
N MET A 82 12.02 -2.12 -1.37
CA MET A 82 11.21 -3.31 -1.14
C MET A 82 10.33 -3.21 0.12
N ASP A 83 10.60 -2.23 1.01
CA ASP A 83 9.82 -2.00 2.22
C ASP A 83 8.57 -1.15 1.98
N TYR A 84 8.52 -0.44 0.85
CA TYR A 84 7.32 0.23 0.36
C TYR A 84 6.85 -0.38 -0.96
N VAL A 85 5.73 -1.08 -0.92
CA VAL A 85 5.11 -1.68 -2.10
C VAL A 85 3.75 -1.02 -2.34
N ARG A 86 3.62 -0.30 -3.46
CA ARG A 86 2.34 0.17 -3.97
C ARG A 86 1.85 -0.75 -5.09
N ILE A 87 0.65 -1.28 -4.91
CA ILE A 87 -0.06 -2.05 -5.95
C ILE A 87 -1.25 -1.21 -6.42
N GLN A 88 -1.32 -0.97 -7.71
CA GLN A 88 -2.42 -0.28 -8.36
C GLN A 88 -2.83 -1.09 -9.58
N ALA A 89 -4.08 -1.57 -9.61
CA ALA A 89 -4.58 -2.35 -10.74
C ALA A 89 -4.73 -1.46 -11.97
N ASN A 90 -4.13 -1.78 -13.10
CA ASN A 90 -4.35 -0.99 -14.30
C ASN A 90 -5.68 -1.42 -14.93
N SER A 91 -6.75 -0.67 -14.72
CA SER A 91 -8.08 -0.98 -15.28
C SER A 91 -8.19 -0.69 -16.78
N CYS A 92 -7.21 -1.12 -17.59
CA CYS A 92 -7.31 -1.18 -19.03
C CYS A 92 -8.17 -2.39 -19.46
N SER A 93 -9.37 -2.50 -18.90
CA SER A 93 -10.29 -3.56 -19.25
C SER A 93 -11.01 -3.21 -20.54
N LYS A 94 -10.83 -4.06 -21.55
CA LYS A 94 -11.69 -4.15 -22.73
C LYS A 94 -13.14 -4.32 -22.26
N GLY A 95 -13.94 -3.27 -22.33
CA GLY A 95 -15.40 -3.35 -22.19
C GLY A 95 -15.92 -3.59 -20.77
N GLY A 96 -15.97 -2.53 -19.95
CA GLY A 96 -16.98 -2.36 -18.88
C GLY A 96 -16.88 -3.23 -17.63
N VAL A 97 -16.13 -4.33 -17.64
CA VAL A 97 -15.85 -5.16 -16.46
C VAL A 97 -14.52 -4.71 -15.87
N GLY A 98 -14.49 -4.30 -14.59
CA GLY A 98 -13.25 -3.93 -13.92
C GLY A 98 -12.20 -5.05 -13.97
N PRO A 99 -10.91 -4.76 -13.79
CA PRO A 99 -9.87 -5.79 -13.83
C PRO A 99 -10.20 -6.87 -12.79
N THR A 100 -10.14 -8.14 -13.22
CA THR A 100 -10.24 -9.25 -12.27
C THR A 100 -9.04 -9.21 -11.31
N MET A 101 -9.22 -9.71 -10.09
CA MET A 101 -8.15 -9.72 -9.09
C MET A 101 -6.92 -10.48 -9.62
N GLU A 102 -7.18 -11.54 -10.37
CA GLU A 102 -6.19 -12.40 -11.01
C GLU A 102 -5.40 -11.63 -12.08
N GLU A 103 -6.07 -10.86 -12.94
CA GLU A 103 -5.40 -10.00 -13.92
C GLU A 103 -4.50 -8.97 -13.23
N ALA A 104 -5.01 -8.28 -12.21
CA ALA A 104 -4.23 -7.30 -11.45
C ALA A 104 -2.98 -7.90 -10.79
N LEU A 105 -3.01 -9.17 -10.38
CA LEU A 105 -1.84 -9.87 -9.84
C LEU A 105 -0.82 -10.27 -10.91
N THR A 106 -1.28 -10.57 -12.13
CA THR A 106 -0.40 -10.92 -13.26
C THR A 106 0.23 -9.70 -13.95
N GLU A 107 -0.34 -8.52 -13.75
CA GLU A 107 0.24 -7.27 -14.26
C GLU A 107 1.64 -7.02 -13.72
N ARG A 108 2.49 -6.43 -14.57
CA ARG A 108 3.83 -6.01 -14.17
C ARG A 108 3.73 -4.87 -13.17
N GLY A 109 4.50 -4.98 -12.09
CA GLY A 109 4.51 -3.98 -11.05
C GLY A 109 5.08 -2.65 -11.50
N VAL A 110 4.65 -1.58 -10.84
CA VAL A 110 5.21 -0.24 -11.02
C VAL A 110 5.77 0.24 -9.69
N GLU A 111 6.94 0.86 -9.73
CA GLU A 111 7.51 1.58 -8.60
C GLU A 111 7.72 3.05 -8.95
N SER A 112 7.67 3.90 -7.92
CA SER A 112 8.03 5.31 -8.04
C SER A 112 9.51 5.49 -7.73
N LEU A 113 10.23 6.16 -8.64
CA LEU A 113 11.67 6.40 -8.51
C LEU A 113 11.96 7.65 -7.66
N PRO A 114 13.12 7.69 -6.99
CA PRO A 114 13.58 8.88 -6.30
C PRO A 114 13.63 10.08 -7.27
N PHE A 115 13.15 11.25 -6.81
CA PHE A 115 13.09 12.49 -7.58
C PHE A 115 12.08 12.50 -8.75
N GLY A 116 11.20 11.51 -8.80
CA GLY A 116 10.08 11.45 -9.74
C GLY A 116 10.31 10.53 -10.93
N GLY A 117 9.19 10.14 -11.53
CA GLY A 117 9.13 9.12 -12.55
C GLY A 117 8.72 7.76 -11.99
N LYS A 118 8.27 6.89 -12.89
CA LYS A 118 7.81 5.55 -12.59
C LYS A 118 8.59 4.54 -13.40
N ARG A 119 9.00 3.45 -12.76
CA ARG A 119 9.66 2.33 -13.41
C ARG A 119 8.70 1.14 -13.47
N LEU A 120 8.53 0.60 -14.68
CA LEU A 120 7.86 -0.68 -14.85
C LEU A 120 8.84 -1.79 -14.48
N LEU A 121 8.41 -2.66 -13.59
CA LEU A 121 9.20 -3.78 -13.10
C LEU A 121 9.06 -4.98 -14.02
N THR A 122 10.05 -5.87 -13.95
CA THR A 122 10.00 -7.18 -14.61
C THR A 122 9.08 -8.14 -13.87
N GLU A 123 8.97 -7.97 -12.55
CA GLU A 123 8.15 -8.78 -11.65
C GLU A 123 6.67 -8.43 -11.77
N THR A 124 5.81 -9.43 -11.54
CA THR A 124 4.36 -9.22 -11.45
C THR A 124 3.97 -8.67 -10.08
N ASN A 125 2.78 -8.07 -9.99
CA ASN A 125 2.22 -7.61 -8.71
C ASN A 125 2.12 -8.77 -7.70
N GLY A 126 1.77 -9.98 -8.13
CA GLY A 126 1.77 -11.18 -7.30
C GLY A 126 3.15 -11.51 -6.73
N GLN A 127 4.19 -11.49 -7.57
CA GLN A 127 5.58 -11.73 -7.14
C GLN A 127 6.06 -10.68 -6.14
N ARG A 128 5.70 -9.41 -6.34
CA ARG A 128 6.05 -8.33 -5.40
C ARG A 128 5.41 -8.53 -4.03
N ILE A 129 4.14 -8.96 -4.01
CA ILE A 129 3.44 -9.28 -2.75
C ILE A 129 4.10 -10.49 -2.09
N GLU A 130 4.46 -11.53 -2.84
CA GLU A 130 5.15 -12.70 -2.30
C GLU A 130 6.50 -12.32 -1.67
N ASN A 131 7.33 -11.54 -2.37
CA ASN A 131 8.59 -11.02 -1.85
C ASN A 131 8.37 -10.18 -0.57
N PHE A 132 7.32 -9.35 -0.55
CA PHE A 132 6.96 -8.56 0.63
C PHE A 132 6.56 -9.45 1.82
N VAL A 133 5.76 -10.49 1.58
CA VAL A 133 5.34 -11.46 2.61
C VAL A 133 6.54 -12.23 3.17
N GLN A 134 7.48 -12.65 2.32
CA GLN A 134 8.69 -13.33 2.77
C GLN A 134 9.51 -12.44 3.73
N ARG A 135 9.65 -11.15 3.41
CA ARG A 135 10.30 -10.17 4.31
C ARG A 135 9.53 -10.00 5.61
N LEU A 136 8.21 -9.86 5.56
CA LEU A 136 7.37 -9.74 6.75
C LEU A 136 7.53 -10.94 7.70
N VAL A 137 7.60 -12.17 7.16
CA VAL A 137 7.82 -13.39 7.93
C VAL A 137 9.24 -13.43 8.53
N ALA A 138 10.26 -13.03 7.76
CA ALA A 138 11.64 -12.94 8.26
C ALA A 138 11.79 -11.93 9.41
N SER A 139 11.12 -10.78 9.31
CA SER A 139 11.05 -9.78 10.38
C SER A 139 10.32 -10.33 11.61
N GLY A 140 9.18 -11.00 11.43
CA GLY A 140 8.37 -11.54 12.53
C GLY A 140 9.03 -12.67 13.32
N THR A 141 9.83 -13.50 12.65
CA THR A 141 10.60 -14.60 13.28
C THR A 141 11.85 -14.12 14.01
N SER A 142 12.46 -13.04 13.54
CA SER A 142 13.59 -12.38 14.20
C SER A 142 13.17 -11.67 15.51
N THR A 143 11.90 -11.26 15.62
CA THR A 143 11.28 -10.68 16.82
C THR A 143 10.59 -11.72 17.72
N THR A 144 11.21 -12.89 17.97
CA THR A 144 10.71 -13.90 18.93
C THR A 144 10.93 -13.44 20.39
N SER A 145 10.41 -12.26 20.72
CA SER A 145 10.15 -11.75 22.07
C SER A 145 9.00 -10.74 22.06
N LEU A 146 7.96 -11.00 21.26
CA LEU A 146 6.74 -10.19 21.33
C LEU A 146 5.94 -10.53 22.61
N PRO A 147 5.50 -9.53 23.39
CA PRO A 147 4.57 -9.73 24.49
C PRO A 147 3.22 -10.27 23.97
N PRO A 148 2.46 -11.01 24.80
CA PRO A 148 1.23 -11.66 24.36
C PRO A 148 0.21 -10.64 23.85
N SER A 149 -0.43 -10.98 22.74
CA SER A 149 -1.49 -10.17 22.12
C SER A 149 -2.57 -9.81 23.15
N PRO A 150 -3.09 -8.56 23.17
CA PRO A 150 -4.12 -8.11 24.11
C PRO A 150 -5.46 -8.87 24.04
N CYS A 151 -5.64 -9.75 23.04
CA CYS A 151 -6.90 -10.43 22.75
C CYS A 151 -6.97 -11.87 23.28
N LYS A 152 -6.01 -12.35 24.08
CA LYS A 152 -6.14 -13.66 24.76
C LYS A 152 -6.49 -13.45 26.23
N PRO A 153 -7.68 -13.89 26.70
CA PRO A 153 -7.89 -14.00 28.13
C PRO A 153 -6.87 -15.01 28.70
N PRO A 154 -6.30 -14.77 29.89
CA PRO A 154 -5.32 -15.67 30.46
C PRO A 154 -5.99 -17.02 30.68
N ALA A 155 -5.41 -18.06 30.05
CA ALA A 155 -5.77 -19.44 30.36
C ALA A 155 -5.49 -19.65 31.86
N VAL A 156 -6.57 -19.81 32.61
CA VAL A 156 -6.56 -20.12 34.04
C VAL A 156 -5.64 -21.32 34.24
N SER A 157 -4.54 -21.09 34.96
CA SER A 157 -3.68 -22.17 35.42
C SER A 157 -4.51 -23.06 36.35
N GLN A 158 -4.83 -24.29 35.92
CA GLN A 158 -5.38 -25.27 36.83
C GLN A 158 -4.30 -25.57 37.87
N LEU A 159 -4.59 -25.10 39.09
CA LEU A 159 -3.87 -25.43 40.30
C LEU A 159 -3.78 -26.95 40.41
N VAL A 160 -2.56 -27.50 40.37
CA VAL A 160 -2.26 -28.82 40.89
C VAL A 160 -2.56 -28.77 42.38
N ASN A 161 -3.64 -29.40 42.82
CA ASN A 161 -3.82 -29.75 44.22
C ASN A 161 -3.78 -31.27 44.33
N GLY A 162 -2.64 -31.76 44.78
CA GLY A 162 -2.52 -33.11 45.30
C GLY A 162 -3.14 -33.20 46.69
N ARG A 163 -4.03 -34.16 46.88
CA ARG A 163 -4.02 -35.12 47.99
C ARG A 163 -5.01 -36.23 47.70
#